data_AF-A0A7C4S923-F1
#
_entry.id   AF-A0A7C4S923-F1
#
_cell.length_a   1.000
_cell.length_b   1.000
_cell.length_c   1.000
_cell.angle_alpha   90.00
_cell.angle_beta   90.00
_cell.angle_gamma   90.00
#
_symmetry.space_group_name_H-M   'P 1'
#
loop_
_entity.id
_entity.type
_entity.pdbx_description
1 polymer ?
#
loop_
_entity_poly.entity_id
_entity_poly.type
_entity_poly.pdbx_seq_one_letter_code
_entity_poly.pdbx_strand_id
1 'polypeptide(L)' 'MYLTMEEERIYDGEYGWAKQVCMRILAKLGDLFGAEKLIPIDSAHASGVSYKTLGEAPIDFLRALADS' A
#
# COMPACT_ATOMS: atom_id res chain seq x y z
N MET A 1 -4.59 15.23 -0.15
CA MET A 1 -3.48 14.47 0.46
C MET A 1 -2.15 15.11 0.10
N TYR A 2 -1.30 15.44 1.08
CA TYR A 2 0.09 15.85 0.86
C TYR A 2 1.01 14.68 1.23
N LEU A 3 1.85 14.29 0.28
CA LEU A 3 2.84 13.23 0.47
C LEU A 3 4.20 13.85 0.80
N THR A 4 4.98 13.15 1.60
CA THR A 4 6.41 13.43 1.78
C THR A 4 7.18 13.00 0.53
N MET A 5 8.41 13.53 0.36
CA MET A 5 9.27 13.15 -0.76
C MET A 5 9.54 11.63 -0.84
N GLU A 6 9.61 10.93 0.28
CA GLU A 6 9.73 9.46 0.27
C GLU A 6 8.44 8.80 -0.24
N GLU A 7 7.28 9.25 0.24
CA GLU A 7 5.97 8.74 -0.18
C GLU A 7 5.70 9.02 -1.67
N GLU A 8 6.11 10.16 -2.19
CA GLU A 8 6.04 10.49 -3.63
C GLU A 8 6.89 9.53 -4.46
N ARG A 9 8.13 9.25 -4.04
CA ARG A 9 8.99 8.29 -4.73
C ARG A 9 8.42 6.88 -4.71
N ILE A 10 7.74 6.48 -3.63
CA ILE A 10 6.98 5.23 -3.59
C ILE A 10 5.82 5.27 -4.58
N TYR A 11 5.05 6.37 -4.60
CA TYR A 11 3.92 6.58 -5.52
C TYR A 11 4.33 6.51 -7.00
N ASP A 12 5.53 7.00 -7.31
CA ASP A 12 6.12 6.99 -8.65
C ASP A 12 6.75 5.64 -9.03
N GLY A 13 6.91 4.74 -8.05
CA GLY A 13 7.32 3.35 -8.25
C GLY A 13 8.81 3.09 -8.10
N GLU A 14 9.57 4.03 -7.53
CA GLU A 14 11.01 3.84 -7.27
C GLU A 14 11.31 2.72 -6.27
N TYR A 15 10.30 2.32 -5.48
CA TYR A 15 10.37 1.26 -4.47
C TYR A 15 9.68 -0.04 -4.90
N GLY A 16 9.45 -0.21 -6.21
CA GLY A 16 8.83 -1.40 -6.77
C GLY A 16 7.31 -1.36 -6.83
N TRP A 17 6.75 -2.23 -7.69
CA TRP A 17 5.35 -2.19 -8.10
C TRP A 17 4.36 -2.39 -6.94
N ALA A 18 4.67 -3.30 -6.01
CA ALA A 18 3.77 -3.59 -4.90
C ALA A 18 3.58 -2.37 -3.97
N LYS A 19 4.69 -1.74 -3.56
CA LYS A 19 4.67 -0.51 -2.73
C LYS A 19 4.01 0.65 -3.48
N GLN A 20 4.24 0.75 -4.80
CA GLN A 20 3.58 1.74 -5.66
C GLN A 20 2.05 1.62 -5.64
N VAL A 21 1.53 0.40 -5.84
CA VAL A 21 0.09 0.14 -5.83
C VAL A 21 -0.51 0.47 -4.46
N CYS A 22 0.13 0.05 -3.37
CA CYS A 22 -0.29 0.40 -2.01
C CYS A 22 -0.38 1.92 -1.80
N MET A 23 0.67 2.66 -2.15
CA MET A 23 0.73 4.11 -1.95
C MET A 23 -0.33 4.84 -2.78
N ARG A 24 -0.56 4.40 -4.02
CA ARG A 24 -1.62 4.96 -4.88
C ARG A 24 -3.02 4.75 -4.30
N ILE A 25 -3.29 3.58 -3.72
CA ILE A 25 -4.55 3.30 -3.02
C ILE A 25 -4.70 4.23 -1.82
N LEU A 26 -3.68 4.33 -0.98
CA LEU A 26 -3.70 5.20 0.20
C LEU A 26 -3.91 6.67 -0.16
N ALA A 27 -3.16 7.19 -1.13
CA ALA A 27 -3.32 8.56 -1.61
C ALA A 27 -4.72 8.81 -2.17
N LYS A 28 -5.27 7.88 -2.96
CA LYS A 28 -6.61 8.01 -3.52
C LYS A 28 -7.70 8.00 -2.46
N LEU A 29 -7.57 7.15 -1.44
CA LEU A 29 -8.47 7.15 -0.28
C LEU A 29 -8.34 8.44 0.50
N GLY A 30 -7.11 8.93 0.71
CA GLY A 30 -6.84 10.20 1.37
C GLY A 30 -7.53 11.36 0.66
N ASP A 31 -7.38 11.47 -0.66
CA ASP A 31 -8.07 12.49 -1.46
C ASP A 31 -9.60 12.34 -1.42
N LEU A 32 -10.11 11.10 -1.47
CA LEU A 32 -11.54 10.83 -1.41
C LEU A 32 -12.18 11.28 -0.08
N PHE A 33 -11.47 11.08 1.04
CA PHE A 33 -11.96 11.42 2.38
C PHE A 33 -11.47 12.79 2.88
N GLY A 34 -10.74 13.55 2.08
CA GLY A 34 -10.20 14.85 2.47
C GLY A 34 -9.10 14.77 3.53
N ALA A 35 -8.35 13.66 3.59
CA ALA A 35 -7.22 13.51 4.49
C ALA A 35 -6.05 14.40 4.04
N GLU A 36 -5.43 15.08 5.02
CA GLU A 36 -4.30 15.97 4.76
C GLU A 36 -2.99 15.21 4.56
N LYS A 37 -2.74 14.13 5.32
CA LYS A 37 -1.48 13.37 5.32
C LYS A 37 -1.67 11.94 5.84
N LEU A 38 -0.69 11.06 5.58
CA LEU A 38 -0.59 9.78 6.28
C LEU A 38 -0.24 9.97 7.76
N ILE A 39 -0.70 9.04 8.59
CA ILE A 39 -0.34 8.95 10.01
C ILE A 39 0.52 7.68 10.17
N PRO A 40 1.77 7.79 10.65
CA PRO A 40 2.59 6.61 10.91
C PRO A 40 1.97 5.78 12.02
N ILE A 41 2.02 4.46 11.87
CA ILE A 41 1.60 3.50 12.89
C ILE A 41 2.78 2.60 13.25
N ASP A 42 2.91 2.25 14.52
CA ASP A 42 3.97 1.34 14.97
C ASP A 42 3.64 -0.13 14.64
N SER A 43 2.35 -0.47 14.59
CA SER A 43 1.91 -1.83 14.29
C SER A 43 0.48 -1.87 13.74
N ALA A 44 0.21 -2.89 12.93
CA ALA A 44 -1.13 -3.29 12.50
C ALA A 44 -1.24 -4.81 12.53
N HIS A 45 -2.44 -5.31 12.82
CA HIS A 45 -2.78 -6.73 12.66
C HIS A 45 -3.74 -6.88 11.48
N ALA A 46 -3.34 -7.64 10.46
CA ALA A 46 -4.20 -8.00 9.34
C ALA A 46 -4.77 -9.41 9.57
N SER A 47 -6.05 -9.52 9.93
CA SER A 47 -6.73 -10.80 10.13
C SER A 47 -7.51 -11.22 8.86
N GLY A 48 -7.84 -12.51 8.76
CA GLY A 48 -8.62 -13.02 7.62
C GLY A 48 -7.83 -13.17 6.31
N VAL A 49 -6.51 -13.04 6.35
CA VAL A 49 -5.62 -13.27 5.21
C VAL A 49 -5.37 -14.78 5.09
N SER A 50 -6.17 -15.47 4.27
CA SER A 50 -6.01 -16.89 4.01
C SER A 50 -6.22 -17.19 2.54
N TYR A 51 -5.63 -18.27 2.05
CA TYR A 51 -5.89 -18.74 0.69
C TYR A 51 -7.39 -19.04 0.47
N LYS A 52 -8.09 -19.52 1.51
CA LYS A 52 -9.54 -19.78 1.43
C LYS A 52 -10.37 -18.51 1.19
N THR A 53 -9.94 -17.38 1.74
CA THR A 53 -10.67 -16.10 1.64
C THR A 53 -10.24 -15.28 0.44
N LEU A 54 -9.02 -15.46 -0.05
CA LEU A 54 -8.44 -14.59 -1.06
C LEU A 54 -8.10 -15.29 -2.39
N GLY A 55 -8.05 -16.62 -2.40
CA GLY A 55 -7.68 -17.42 -3.57
C GLY A 55 -6.26 -17.15 -4.06
N GLU A 56 -6.07 -17.28 -5.37
CA GLU A 56 -4.78 -17.10 -6.06
C GLU A 56 -4.38 -15.62 -6.23
N ALA A 57 -5.36 -14.73 -6.35
CA ALA A 57 -5.14 -13.33 -6.73
C ALA A 57 -4.07 -12.56 -5.89
N PRO A 58 -3.95 -12.75 -4.56
CA PRO A 58 -2.96 -12.04 -3.78
C PRO A 58 -1.58 -12.67 -3.85
N ILE A 59 -1.41 -13.88 -4.38
CA ILE A 59 -0.13 -14.59 -4.33
C ILE A 59 0.93 -13.79 -5.08
N ASP A 60 0.63 -13.34 -6.29
CA ASP A 60 1.56 -12.56 -7.10
C ASP A 60 1.86 -11.20 -6.45
N PHE A 61 0.86 -10.59 -5.81
CA PHE A 61 1.04 -9.36 -5.06
C PHE A 61 1.93 -9.53 -3.82
N LEU A 62 1.73 -10.61 -3.06
CA LEU A 62 2.54 -10.93 -1.87
C LEU A 62 3.98 -11.30 -2.25
N ARG A 63 4.18 -11.99 -3.39
CA ARG A 63 5.51 -12.23 -3.94
C ARG A 63 6.20 -10.92 -4.32
N ALA A 64 5.50 -10.05 -5.06
CA ALA A 64 6.03 -8.75 -5.44
C ALA A 64 6.37 -7.88 -4.21
N LEU A 65 5.61 -7.97 -3.12
CA LEU A 65 5.95 -7.34 -1.84
C LEU A 65 7.23 -7.91 -1.22
N ALA A 66 7.38 -9.24 -1.21
CA ALA A 66 8.54 -9.91 -0.64
C ALA A 66 9.85 -9.62 -1.41
N ASP A 67 9.75 -9.42 -2.73
CA ASP A 67 10.89 -9.18 -3.62
C ASP A 67 11.25 -7.68 -3.75
N SER A 68 10.55 -6.77 -3.04
CA SER A 68 10.65 -5.30 -3.18
C SER A 68 11.41 -4.54 -2.10
#